data_AF-A0AAU2RFV2-F1
#
_entry.id   AF-A0AAU2RFV2-F1
#
_cell.length_a   1.000
_cell.length_b   1.000
_cell.length_c   1.000
_cell.angle_alpha   90.00
_cell.angle_beta   90.00
_cell.angle_gamma   90.00
#
_symmetry.space_group_name_H-M   'P 1'
#
loop_
_entity.id
_entity.type
_entity.pdbx_description
1 polymer ?
#
loop_
_entity_poly.entity_id
_entity_poly.type
_entity_poly.pdbx_seq_one_letter_code
_entity_poly.pdbx_strand_id
1 'polypeptide(L)'
;MRAAPPTDRGPDWRDAGLCRSPEYRGQADMWFATSHDKLDRSLAEQACRRCPSLGACAIWAVLSGIEYGTWGALHEEERAALRKRLGPEHRNDPAAVARAVHQALNPAAGQPRTLHTIWENRTHPLPDGHLGWRGKPAVDYGGRPYTKKQVAFYVSRGRMPVGIVRRTCEVEECVSPLHMADNEERAQRAAAREKAAV
;
A
#
# COMPACT_ATOMS: atom_id res chain seq x y z
N MET A 1 24.14 22.70 41.96
CA MET A 1 23.70 22.34 40.58
C MET A 1 22.69 23.39 40.13
N ARG A 2 23.01 24.20 39.11
CA ARG A 2 22.03 25.16 38.54
C ARG A 2 21.23 24.43 37.45
N ALA A 3 19.91 24.40 37.58
CA ALA A 3 19.04 23.92 36.51
C ALA A 3 19.25 24.78 35.26
N ALA A 4 19.36 24.15 34.09
CA ALA A 4 19.38 24.87 32.83
C ALA A 4 18.07 25.67 32.70
N PRO A 5 18.12 26.93 32.22
CA PRO A 5 16.91 27.72 32.02
C PRO A 5 15.98 26.99 31.05
N PRO A 6 14.66 26.98 31.29
CA PRO A 6 13.71 26.36 30.37
C PRO A 6 13.83 27.07 29.01
N THR A 7 14.25 26.32 27.99
CA THR A 7 14.16 26.78 26.61
C THR A 7 12.71 26.67 26.18
N ASP A 8 12.15 27.78 25.70
CA ASP A 8 10.79 27.80 25.15
C ASP A 8 10.80 26.97 23.85
N ARG A 9 10.37 25.71 23.95
CA ARG A 9 10.20 24.86 22.77
C ARG A 9 8.86 25.23 22.15
N GLY A 10 8.86 25.48 20.84
CA GLY A 10 7.64 25.70 20.10
C GLY A 10 6.66 24.51 20.22
N PRO A 11 5.40 24.68 19.80
CA PRO A 11 4.37 23.65 19.90
C PRO A 11 4.82 22.33 19.25
N ASP A 12 4.81 21.23 20.02
CA ASP A 12 5.14 19.90 19.54
C ASP A 12 3.86 19.04 19.49
N TRP A 13 3.70 18.21 18.45
CA TRP A 13 2.60 17.25 18.37
C TRP A 13 2.54 16.33 19.59
N ARG A 14 3.66 16.09 20.28
CA ARG A 14 3.72 15.34 21.53
C ARG A 14 2.95 15.99 22.68
N ASP A 15 2.69 17.30 22.60
CA ASP A 15 1.92 18.01 23.62
C ASP A 15 0.42 17.68 23.56
N ALA A 16 -0.08 17.27 22.40
CA ALA A 16 -1.46 16.81 22.23
C ALA A 16 -1.64 15.29 22.46
N GLY A 17 -0.60 14.57 22.91
CA GLY A 17 -0.67 13.13 23.12
C GLY A 17 -1.62 12.73 24.25
N LEU A 18 -2.55 11.80 24.03
CA LEU A 18 -3.39 11.28 25.11
C LEU A 18 -2.61 10.45 26.14
N CYS A 19 -1.51 9.79 25.75
CA CYS A 19 -0.72 8.93 26.62
C CYS A 19 -0.09 9.65 27.83
N ARG A 20 0.01 10.99 27.80
CA ARG A 20 0.48 11.82 28.92
C ARG A 20 -0.65 12.39 29.78
N SER A 21 -1.90 12.16 29.41
CA SER A 21 -3.04 12.64 30.20
C SER A 21 -3.10 11.94 31.56
N PRO A 22 -3.75 12.54 32.57
CA PRO A 22 -3.86 11.93 33.89
C PRO A 22 -4.45 10.52 33.89
N GLU A 23 -5.35 10.21 32.94
CA GLU A 23 -5.99 8.90 32.77
C GLU A 23 -4.96 7.78 32.58
N TYR A 24 -3.94 7.98 31.72
CA TYR A 24 -2.94 6.96 31.40
C TYR A 24 -1.67 7.06 32.26
N ARG A 25 -1.66 7.94 33.26
CA ARG A 25 -0.50 8.11 34.15
C ARG A 25 -0.29 6.83 34.96
N GLY A 26 0.93 6.28 34.92
CA GLY A 26 1.27 5.03 35.61
C GLY A 26 0.95 3.76 34.82
N GLN A 27 0.40 3.88 33.60
CA GLN A 27 0.08 2.76 32.72
C GLN A 27 1.09 2.64 31.57
N ALA A 28 2.37 2.86 31.86
CA ALA A 28 3.42 2.88 30.84
C ALA A 28 3.57 1.50 30.16
N ASP A 29 3.48 0.43 30.95
CA ASP A 29 3.69 -0.95 30.49
C ASP A 29 2.70 -1.35 29.38
N MET A 30 1.48 -0.81 29.40
CA MET A 30 0.47 -1.03 28.36
C MET A 30 0.98 -0.60 26.97
N TRP A 31 1.76 0.49 26.89
CA TRP A 31 2.34 0.97 25.63
C TRP A 31 3.50 0.12 25.14
N PHE A 32 4.12 -0.68 26.01
CA PHE A 32 5.25 -1.57 25.71
C PHE A 32 4.88 -3.05 25.78
N ALA A 33 3.58 -3.35 25.83
CA ALA A 33 3.03 -4.69 25.85
C ALA A 33 3.49 -5.50 24.62
N THR A 34 3.92 -6.75 24.86
CA THR A 34 4.43 -7.63 23.81
C THR A 34 3.29 -8.33 23.07
N SER A 35 3.60 -9.05 21.99
CA SER A 35 2.59 -9.82 21.24
C SER A 35 1.85 -10.88 22.08
N HIS A 36 2.38 -11.24 23.25
CA HIS A 36 1.73 -12.14 24.21
C HIS A 36 0.65 -11.43 25.06
N ASP A 37 0.76 -10.11 25.23
CA ASP A 37 -0.08 -9.28 26.09
C ASP A 37 -1.22 -8.64 25.29
N LYS A 38 -2.06 -9.49 24.70
CA LYS A 38 -3.06 -9.09 23.69
C LYS A 38 -4.04 -8.01 24.18
N LEU A 39 -4.45 -8.08 25.44
CA LEU A 39 -5.38 -7.11 26.03
C LEU A 39 -4.75 -5.72 26.08
N ASP A 40 -3.55 -5.62 26.65
CA ASP A 40 -2.85 -4.34 26.81
C ASP A 40 -2.49 -3.71 25.47
N ARG A 41 -2.10 -4.52 24.48
CA ARG A 41 -1.92 -4.07 23.10
C ARG A 41 -3.19 -3.48 22.51
N SER A 42 -4.33 -4.16 22.70
CA SER A 42 -5.62 -3.65 22.23
C SER A 42 -6.00 -2.34 22.93
N LEU A 43 -5.78 -2.24 24.25
CA LEU A 43 -6.05 -1.03 25.01
C LEU A 43 -5.17 0.15 24.55
N ALA A 44 -3.86 -0.09 24.37
CA ALA A 44 -2.94 0.90 23.81
C ALA A 44 -3.37 1.36 22.41
N GLU A 45 -3.71 0.43 21.52
CA GLU A 45 -4.19 0.74 20.18
C GLU A 45 -5.44 1.62 20.22
N GLN A 46 -6.44 1.26 21.03
CA GLN A 46 -7.70 2.01 21.18
C GLN A 46 -7.47 3.41 21.77
N ALA A 47 -6.56 3.55 22.73
CA ALA A 47 -6.16 4.85 23.25
C ALA A 47 -5.44 5.70 22.18
N CYS A 48 -4.55 5.09 21.39
CA CYS A 48 -3.93 5.77 20.25
C CYS A 48 -4.94 6.20 19.19
N ARG A 49 -5.93 5.37 18.83
CA ARG A 49 -6.92 5.70 17.78
C ARG A 49 -7.76 6.94 18.10
N ARG A 50 -7.92 7.28 19.38
CA ARG A 50 -8.63 8.48 19.85
C ARG A 50 -7.70 9.69 20.01
N CYS A 51 -6.39 9.50 19.84
CA CYS A 51 -5.39 10.52 20.11
C CYS A 51 -5.28 11.54 18.97
N PRO A 52 -5.33 12.86 19.25
CA PRO A 52 -5.11 13.90 18.23
C PRO A 52 -3.76 13.77 17.51
N SER A 53 -2.75 13.22 18.19
CA SER A 53 -1.40 13.03 17.68
C SER A 53 -1.19 11.73 16.90
N LEU A 54 -2.24 10.94 16.65
CA LEU A 54 -2.16 9.60 16.06
C LEU A 54 -1.23 9.55 14.83
N GLY A 55 -1.51 10.38 13.82
CA GLY A 55 -0.75 10.40 12.58
C GLY A 55 0.70 10.85 12.76
N ALA A 56 0.93 11.96 13.46
CA ALA A 56 2.28 12.49 13.70
C ALA A 56 3.14 11.50 14.50
N CYS A 57 2.55 10.83 15.49
CA CYS A 57 3.20 9.81 16.30
C CYS A 57 3.61 8.60 15.46
N ALA A 58 2.69 8.05 14.67
CA ALA A 58 2.97 6.90 13.81
C ALA A 58 4.05 7.21 12.74
N ILE A 59 3.96 8.39 12.10
CA ILE A 59 4.95 8.84 11.11
C ILE A 59 6.33 8.96 11.75
N TRP A 60 6.41 9.65 12.89
CA TRP A 60 7.68 9.84 13.59
C TRP A 60 8.28 8.51 14.06
N ALA A 61 7.46 7.59 14.56
CA ALA A 61 7.91 6.27 15.01
C ALA A 61 8.47 5.44 13.85
N VAL A 62 7.85 5.49 12.67
CA VAL A 62 8.35 4.79 11.48
C VAL A 62 9.63 5.44 10.95
N LEU A 63 9.70 6.78 10.85
CA LEU A 63 10.90 7.50 10.37
C LEU A 63 12.09 7.27 11.29
N SER A 64 11.90 7.41 12.60
CA SER A 64 12.94 7.26 13.61
C SER A 64 13.34 5.80 13.85
N GLY A 65 12.60 4.85 13.29
CA GLY A 65 12.88 3.42 13.45
C GLY A 65 12.66 2.93 14.88
N ILE A 66 11.63 3.44 15.57
CA ILE A 66 11.34 3.03 16.95
C ILE A 66 10.99 1.55 16.98
N GLU A 67 11.83 0.79 17.69
CA GLU A 67 11.81 -0.68 17.67
C GLU A 67 10.69 -1.26 18.53
N TYR A 68 10.40 -0.65 19.68
CA TYR A 68 9.55 -1.25 20.72
C TYR A 68 8.28 -0.46 21.01
N GLY A 69 7.26 -1.17 21.47
CA GLY A 69 5.98 -0.65 21.92
C GLY A 69 5.01 -0.26 20.80
N THR A 70 3.84 0.21 21.22
CA THR A 70 2.74 0.69 20.39
C THR A 70 2.84 2.20 20.23
N TRP A 71 3.02 2.66 18.99
CA TRP A 71 3.16 4.07 18.66
C TRP A 71 2.19 4.45 17.56
N GLY A 72 1.32 5.41 17.86
CA GLY A 72 0.30 5.88 16.91
C GLY A 72 -0.56 4.74 16.37
N ALA A 73 -1.04 3.85 17.25
CA ALA A 73 -1.84 2.66 16.93
C ALA A 73 -1.16 1.64 16.01
N LEU A 74 0.17 1.69 15.87
CA LEU A 74 0.94 0.67 15.19
C LEU A 74 1.83 -0.05 16.20
N HIS A 75 1.81 -1.38 16.20
CA HIS A 75 2.70 -2.21 16.99
C HIS A 75 4.07 -2.41 16.33
N GLU A 76 5.01 -3.07 17.02
CA GLU A 76 6.39 -3.25 16.54
C GLU A 76 6.44 -3.89 15.15
N GLU A 77 5.73 -5.00 14.98
CA GLU A 77 5.76 -5.80 13.76
C GLU A 77 5.12 -5.07 12.57
N GLU A 78 4.12 -4.24 12.83
CA GLU A 78 3.44 -3.46 11.80
C GLU A 78 4.35 -2.35 11.28
N ARG A 79 5.03 -1.64 12.19
CA ARG A 79 6.04 -0.63 11.81
C ARG A 79 7.22 -1.28 11.09
N ALA A 80 7.71 -2.42 11.56
CA ALA A 80 8.76 -3.17 10.90
C ALA A 80 8.35 -3.60 9.48
N ALA A 81 7.12 -4.10 9.31
CA ALA A 81 6.57 -4.47 8.01
C ALA A 81 6.44 -3.25 7.07
N LEU A 82 6.02 -2.09 7.58
CA LEU A 82 5.97 -0.84 6.81
C LEU A 82 7.37 -0.42 6.32
N ARG A 83 8.36 -0.37 7.22
CA ARG A 83 9.75 -0.03 6.85
C ARG A 83 10.32 -1.00 5.82
N LYS A 84 10.01 -2.30 5.95
CA LYS A 84 10.42 -3.32 4.98
C LYS A 84 9.78 -3.13 3.61
N ARG A 85 8.48 -2.77 3.56
CA ARG A 85 7.75 -2.53 2.29
C ARG A 85 8.23 -1.27 1.57
N LEU A 86 8.61 -0.22 2.31
CA LEU A 86 9.12 1.03 1.75
C LEU A 86 10.50 0.89 1.12
N GLY A 87 11.32 -0.06 1.59
CA GLY A 87 12.69 -0.24 1.12
C GLY A 87 13.67 0.82 1.67
N PRO A 88 14.99 0.58 1.55
CA PRO A 88 16.03 1.51 2.03
C PRO A 88 15.93 2.93 1.47
N GLU A 89 15.44 3.04 0.24
CA GLU A 89 15.35 4.25 -0.56
C GLU A 89 14.21 5.18 -0.12
N HIS A 90 13.07 4.64 0.34
CA HIS A 90 11.91 5.45 0.74
C HIS A 90 11.64 5.47 2.25
N ARG A 91 12.29 4.61 3.06
CA ARG A 91 12.01 4.53 4.52
C ARG A 91 12.37 5.81 5.32
N ASN A 92 13.16 6.71 4.73
CA ASN A 92 13.54 7.99 5.32
C ASN A 92 12.83 9.18 4.64
N ASP A 93 12.00 8.94 3.61
CA ASP A 93 11.21 9.98 2.95
C ASP A 93 9.91 10.22 3.76
N PRO A 94 9.74 11.41 4.35
CA PRO A 94 8.54 11.72 5.13
C PRO A 94 7.23 11.57 4.35
N ALA A 95 7.21 11.88 3.05
CA ALA A 95 6.00 11.80 2.24
C ALA A 95 5.62 10.34 1.94
N ALA A 96 6.60 9.52 1.58
CA ALA A 96 6.39 8.08 1.38
C ALA A 96 5.94 7.39 2.67
N VAL A 97 6.57 7.72 3.81
CA VAL A 97 6.17 7.19 5.12
C VAL A 97 4.77 7.65 5.51
N ALA A 98 4.44 8.94 5.35
CA ALA A 98 3.11 9.46 5.68
C ALA A 98 2.00 8.74 4.90
N ARG A 99 2.20 8.51 3.60
CA ARG A 99 1.26 7.74 2.77
C ARG A 99 1.11 6.29 3.27
N ALA A 100 2.22 5.62 3.57
CA ALA A 100 2.20 4.24 4.03
C ALA A 100 1.52 4.09 5.42
N VAL A 101 1.80 5.03 6.34
CA VAL A 101 1.14 5.10 7.65
C VAL A 101 -0.36 5.36 7.50
N HIS A 102 -0.75 6.34 6.68
CA HIS A 102 -2.17 6.64 6.44
C HIS A 102 -2.94 5.41 5.93
N GLN A 103 -2.34 4.64 5.01
CA GLN A 103 -2.92 3.39 4.49
C GLN A 103 -3.03 2.31 5.58
N ALA A 104 -2.01 2.17 6.44
CA ALA A 104 -2.02 1.19 7.52
C ALA A 104 -3.09 1.50 8.59
N LEU A 105 -3.25 2.78 8.95
CA LEU A 105 -4.23 3.21 9.96
C LEU A 105 -5.68 3.14 9.45
N ASN A 106 -5.86 3.24 8.13
CA ASN A 106 -7.17 3.25 7.46
C ASN A 106 -7.27 2.11 6.44
N PRO A 107 -7.26 0.84 6.87
CA PRO A 107 -7.28 -0.30 5.95
C PRO A 107 -8.56 -0.36 5.12
N ALA A 108 -9.70 0.09 5.68
CA ALA A 108 -10.96 0.21 4.95
C ALA A 108 -10.99 1.36 3.93
N ALA A 109 -10.12 2.37 4.09
CA ALA A 109 -9.91 3.43 3.11
C ALA A 109 -8.88 3.05 2.04
N GLY A 110 -8.23 1.89 2.17
CA GLY A 110 -7.41 1.33 1.12
C GLY A 110 -8.26 1.03 -0.11
N GLN A 111 -7.81 1.48 -1.29
CA GLN A 111 -8.48 1.19 -2.55
C GLN A 111 -8.70 -0.34 -2.64
N PRO A 112 -9.92 -0.82 -2.94
CA PRO A 112 -10.20 -2.24 -2.94
C PRO A 112 -9.23 -2.95 -3.89
N ARG A 113 -8.59 -4.00 -3.41
CA ARG A 113 -7.68 -4.79 -4.23
C ARG A 113 -8.52 -5.53 -5.27
N THR A 114 -8.56 -5.00 -6.47
CA THR A 114 -9.26 -5.54 -7.64
C THR A 114 -8.24 -5.73 -8.77
N LEU A 115 -8.61 -6.44 -9.84
CA LEU A 115 -7.75 -6.52 -11.03
C LEU A 115 -7.46 -5.13 -11.62
N HIS A 116 -8.41 -4.19 -11.50
CA HIS A 116 -8.23 -2.81 -11.96
C HIS A 116 -7.17 -2.08 -11.14
N THR A 117 -7.29 -2.07 -9.81
CA THR A 117 -6.31 -1.40 -8.95
C THR A 117 -4.95 -2.08 -8.96
N ILE A 118 -4.90 -3.40 -9.19
CA ILE A 118 -3.62 -4.09 -9.42
C ILE A 118 -2.95 -3.60 -10.71
N TRP A 119 -3.71 -3.41 -11.79
CA TRP A 119 -3.18 -2.90 -13.06
C TRP A 119 -2.69 -1.45 -12.94
N GLU A 120 -3.49 -0.57 -12.32
CA GLU A 120 -3.10 0.83 -12.06
C GLU A 120 -1.77 0.91 -11.31
N ASN A 121 -1.63 0.15 -10.22
CA ASN A 121 -0.45 0.20 -9.36
C ASN A 121 0.80 -0.48 -9.96
N ARG A 122 0.63 -1.29 -11.01
CA ARG A 122 1.75 -2.05 -11.63
C ARG A 122 2.11 -1.56 -13.02
N THR A 123 1.37 -0.63 -13.59
CA THR A 123 1.68 -0.13 -14.93
C THR A 123 2.60 1.08 -14.88
N HIS A 124 3.30 1.31 -15.99
CA HIS A 124 4.05 2.54 -16.20
C HIS A 124 4.05 2.90 -17.67
N PRO A 125 4.16 4.20 -18.02
CA PRO A 125 4.21 4.61 -19.41
C PRO A 125 5.44 4.04 -20.12
N LEU A 126 5.24 3.70 -21.39
CA LEU A 126 6.24 3.47 -22.43
C LEU A 126 5.95 4.46 -23.58
N PRO A 127 6.85 4.60 -24.58
CA PRO A 127 6.61 5.44 -25.75
C PRO A 127 5.29 5.11 -26.48
N ASP A 128 4.79 6.07 -27.24
CA ASP A 128 3.63 5.92 -28.16
C ASP A 128 2.34 5.37 -27.53
N GLY A 129 2.13 5.64 -26.24
CA GLY A 129 0.93 5.20 -25.52
C GLY A 129 0.94 3.73 -25.09
N HIS A 130 2.09 3.06 -25.19
CA HIS A 130 2.28 1.73 -24.62
C HIS A 130 2.41 1.80 -23.09
N LEU A 131 2.14 0.67 -22.42
CA LEU A 131 2.28 0.55 -20.98
C LEU A 131 3.15 -0.67 -20.66
N GLY A 132 4.10 -0.52 -19.75
CA GLY A 132 4.93 -1.60 -19.20
C GLY A 132 4.37 -2.11 -17.86
N TRP A 133 4.97 -3.17 -17.34
CA TRP A 133 4.53 -3.83 -16.09
C TRP A 133 5.66 -3.93 -15.07
N ARG A 134 5.38 -3.54 -13.82
CA ARG A 134 6.33 -3.56 -12.70
C ARG A 134 6.20 -4.85 -11.88
N GLY A 135 7.34 -5.47 -11.59
CA GLY A 135 7.44 -6.62 -10.70
C GLY A 135 7.07 -7.95 -11.38
N LYS A 136 6.55 -8.90 -10.60
CA LYS A 136 6.28 -10.26 -11.08
C LYS A 136 5.25 -10.27 -12.23
N PRO A 137 5.46 -11.05 -13.30
CA PRO A 137 4.54 -11.13 -14.44
C PRO A 137 3.15 -11.70 -14.13
N ALA A 138 2.98 -12.38 -12.99
CA ALA A 138 1.72 -12.92 -12.53
C ALA A 138 1.37 -12.38 -11.14
N VAL A 139 0.07 -12.25 -10.88
CA VAL A 139 -0.50 -11.74 -9.62
C VAL A 139 -1.57 -12.67 -9.12
N ASP A 140 -1.67 -12.84 -7.81
CA ASP A 140 -2.80 -13.52 -7.20
C ASP A 140 -3.96 -12.52 -6.97
N TYR A 141 -5.17 -12.96 -7.36
CA TYR A 141 -6.43 -12.28 -7.08
C TYR A 141 -7.53 -13.33 -6.87
N GLY A 142 -8.26 -13.26 -5.76
CA GLY A 142 -9.31 -14.23 -5.43
C GLY A 142 -8.80 -15.67 -5.33
N GLY A 143 -7.54 -15.87 -4.90
CA GLY A 143 -6.91 -17.19 -4.79
C GLY A 143 -6.56 -17.85 -6.13
N ARG A 144 -6.58 -17.08 -7.22
CA ARG A 144 -6.20 -17.55 -8.56
C ARG A 144 -5.10 -16.67 -9.15
N PRO A 145 -4.09 -17.27 -9.80
CA PRO A 145 -3.06 -16.51 -10.49
C PRO A 145 -3.57 -15.96 -11.82
N TYR A 146 -3.25 -14.70 -12.11
CA TYR A 146 -3.50 -14.03 -13.38
C TYR A 146 -2.22 -13.42 -13.94
N THR A 147 -1.97 -13.64 -15.22
CA THR A 147 -0.83 -13.01 -15.93
C THR A 147 -1.08 -11.53 -16.20
N LYS A 148 -0.02 -10.73 -16.34
CA LYS A 148 -0.09 -9.30 -16.68
C LYS A 148 -0.98 -9.00 -17.90
N LYS A 149 -1.00 -9.91 -18.89
CA LYS A 149 -1.86 -9.80 -20.09
C LYS A 149 -3.33 -10.08 -19.80
N GLN A 150 -3.63 -11.10 -18.97
CA GLN A 150 -5.02 -11.40 -18.56
C GLN A 150 -5.60 -10.26 -17.71
N VAL A 151 -4.79 -9.68 -16.82
CA VAL A 151 -5.20 -8.50 -16.04
C VAL A 151 -5.49 -7.32 -16.97
N ALA A 152 -4.58 -6.99 -17.90
CA ALA A 152 -4.78 -5.91 -18.86
C ALA A 152 -6.01 -6.14 -19.77
N PHE A 153 -6.25 -7.37 -20.20
CA PHE A 153 -7.45 -7.72 -20.97
C PHE A 153 -8.73 -7.47 -20.18
N TYR A 154 -8.78 -7.92 -18.91
CA TYR A 154 -9.93 -7.71 -18.04
C TYR A 154 -10.25 -6.22 -17.84
N VAL A 155 -9.22 -5.37 -17.68
CA VAL A 155 -9.38 -3.93 -17.45
C VAL A 155 -10.20 -3.24 -18.53
N SER A 156 -10.02 -3.60 -19.80
CA SER A 156 -10.78 -2.98 -20.91
C SER A 156 -12.06 -3.74 -21.26
N ARG A 157 -12.13 -5.06 -21.04
CA ARG A 157 -13.29 -5.87 -21.46
C ARG A 157 -14.32 -6.10 -20.35
N GLY A 158 -13.94 -5.93 -19.08
CA GLY A 158 -14.79 -6.27 -17.93
C GLY A 158 -15.08 -7.77 -17.76
N ARG A 159 -14.51 -8.63 -18.62
CA ARG A 159 -14.66 -10.08 -18.59
C ARG A 159 -13.31 -10.78 -18.61
N MET A 160 -13.29 -12.02 -18.13
CA MET A 160 -12.10 -12.86 -18.23
C MET A 160 -11.87 -13.32 -19.68
N PRO A 161 -10.61 -13.51 -20.09
CA PRO A 161 -10.28 -13.91 -21.44
C PRO A 161 -10.62 -15.38 -21.71
N VAL A 162 -11.02 -15.66 -22.95
CA VAL A 162 -11.15 -17.02 -23.47
C VAL A 162 -9.78 -17.48 -23.97
N GLY A 163 -9.17 -18.43 -23.27
CA GLY A 163 -7.86 -18.98 -23.63
C GLY A 163 -6.70 -17.99 -23.47
N ILE A 164 -5.76 -17.99 -24.43
CA ILE A 164 -4.48 -17.28 -24.30
C ILE A 164 -4.63 -15.83 -24.77
N VAL A 165 -4.25 -14.89 -23.90
CA VAL A 165 -4.15 -13.47 -24.26
C VAL A 165 -2.83 -13.18 -24.95
N ARG A 166 -2.93 -12.57 -26.13
CA ARG A 166 -1.80 -12.12 -26.95
C ARG A 166 -1.85 -10.60 -27.09
N ARG A 167 -0.68 -10.00 -27.30
CA ARG A 167 -0.59 -8.60 -27.70
C ARG A 167 -1.04 -8.46 -29.14
N THR A 168 -1.63 -7.33 -29.48
CA THR A 168 -1.98 -6.95 -30.87
C THR A 168 -1.06 -5.84 -31.40
N CYS A 169 -0.05 -5.46 -30.62
CA CYS A 169 1.04 -4.57 -31.01
C CYS A 169 2.38 -5.31 -30.98
N GLU A 170 3.41 -4.69 -31.57
CA GLU A 170 4.76 -5.27 -31.67
C GLU A 170 5.62 -5.04 -30.43
N VAL A 171 5.29 -4.05 -29.59
CA VAL A 171 6.03 -3.76 -28.36
C VAL A 171 5.95 -4.93 -27.37
N GLU A 172 7.09 -5.58 -27.13
CA GLU A 172 7.18 -6.83 -26.37
C GLU A 172 6.69 -6.69 -24.92
N GLU A 173 7.05 -5.61 -24.24
CA GLU A 173 6.67 -5.39 -22.84
C GLU A 173 5.28 -4.80 -22.67
N CYS A 174 4.56 -4.54 -23.76
CA CYS A 174 3.27 -3.86 -23.69
C CYS A 174 2.23 -4.68 -22.92
N VAL A 175 1.57 -4.03 -21.97
CA VAL A 175 0.41 -4.47 -21.20
C VAL A 175 -0.75 -3.46 -21.30
N SER A 176 -0.79 -2.67 -22.38
CA SER A 176 -1.92 -1.77 -22.63
C SER A 176 -3.21 -2.57 -22.80
N PRO A 177 -4.29 -2.26 -22.07
CA PRO A 177 -5.59 -2.93 -22.18
C PRO A 177 -6.18 -2.89 -23.59
N LEU A 178 -5.82 -1.90 -24.41
CA LEU A 178 -6.28 -1.77 -25.79
C LEU A 178 -5.52 -2.69 -26.74
N HIS A 179 -4.31 -3.11 -26.38
CA HIS A 179 -3.45 -3.97 -27.19
C HIS A 179 -3.51 -5.45 -26.77
N MET A 180 -4.54 -5.87 -26.04
CA MET A 180 -4.74 -7.26 -25.65
C MET A 180 -5.91 -7.88 -26.40
N ALA A 181 -5.72 -9.10 -26.91
CA ALA A 181 -6.78 -9.90 -27.48
C ALA A 181 -6.66 -11.36 -27.03
N ASP A 182 -7.79 -11.94 -26.64
CA ASP A 182 -7.90 -13.36 -26.28
C ASP A 182 -8.04 -14.24 -27.53
N ASN A 183 -8.33 -15.54 -27.37
CA ASN A 183 -8.49 -16.44 -28.52
C ASN A 183 -9.67 -16.00 -29.41
N GLU A 184 -10.79 -15.61 -28.79
CA GLU A 184 -12.02 -15.30 -29.50
C GLU A 184 -11.89 -14.01 -30.31
N GLU A 185 -11.39 -12.93 -29.72
CA GLU A 185 -11.17 -11.67 -30.45
C GLU A 185 -10.20 -11.84 -31.62
N ARG A 186 -9.18 -12.71 -31.47
CA ARG A 186 -8.25 -13.00 -32.55
C ARG A 186 -8.88 -13.82 -33.67
N ALA A 187 -9.71 -14.82 -33.33
CA ALA A 187 -10.45 -15.60 -34.32
C ALA A 187 -11.42 -14.71 -35.12
N GLN A 188 -12.14 -13.83 -34.43
CA GLN A 188 -13.04 -12.86 -35.06
C GLN A 188 -12.29 -11.92 -36.02
N ARG A 189 -11.12 -11.39 -35.61
CA ARG A 189 -10.29 -10.54 -36.48
C ARG A 189 -9.75 -11.29 -37.69
N ALA A 190 -9.36 -12.56 -37.54
CA ALA A 190 -8.90 -13.38 -38.66
C ALA A 190 -10.03 -13.61 -39.68
N ALA A 191 -11.20 -14.02 -39.22
CA ALA A 191 -12.38 -14.21 -40.08
C ALA A 191 -12.82 -12.91 -40.77
N ALA A 192 -12.73 -11.75 -40.09
CA ALA A 192 -13.02 -10.46 -40.69
C ALA A 192 -12.03 -10.08 -41.80
N ARG A 193 -10.73 -10.38 -41.62
CA ARG A 193 -9.70 -10.18 -42.65
C ARG A 193 -9.92 -11.06 -43.87
N GLU A 194 -10.27 -12.32 -43.67
CA GLU A 194 -10.60 -13.24 -44.77
C GLU A 194 -11.81 -12.75 -45.55
N LYS A 195 -12.89 -12.32 -44.88
CA LYS A 195 -14.07 -11.76 -45.55
C LYS A 195 -13.79 -10.48 -46.33
N ALA A 196 -12.88 -9.63 -45.85
CA ALA A 196 -12.51 -8.38 -46.54
C ALA A 196 -11.57 -8.60 -47.74
N ALA A 197 -10.99 -9.80 -47.86
CA ALA A 197 -10.13 -10.17 -48.99
C ALA A 197 -10.90 -10.85 -50.15
N VAL A 198 -12.20 -11.09 -49.97
CA VAL A 198 -13.16 -11.61 -50.98
C VAL A 198 -13.91 -10.44 -51.60
#